data_AF-A0A524G5L3-F1
#
_entry.id   AF-A0A524G5L3-F1
#
_cell.length_a   1.000
_cell.length_b   1.000
_cell.length_c   1.000
_cell.angle_alpha   90.00
_cell.angle_beta   90.00
_cell.angle_gamma   90.00
#
_symmetry.space_group_name_H-M   'P 1'
#
loop_
_entity.id
_entity.type
_entity.pdbx_description
1 polymer ?
#
loop_
_entity_poly.entity_id
_entity_poly.type
_entity_poly.pdbx_seq_one_letter_code
_entity_poly.pdbx_strand_id
1 'polypeptide(L)'
;MKCMKIYVAGPYTGNTSEQIEENVRNAMEAGLKIWKKGHFPYIPHLTHWPDILSRELGIDMDWADYMRWHAPWVDDCDALFLLGESKGSLLELQRAIEENKLVFRSIDDIPEVSRSLTWADTHLE
;
A
#
# COMPACT_ATOMS: atom_id res chain seq x y z
N MET A 1 -7.00 -17.76 10.16
CA MET A 1 -6.02 -16.65 10.28
C MET A 1 -6.74 -15.39 10.75
N LYS A 2 -6.04 -14.46 11.41
CA LYS A 2 -6.60 -13.15 11.80
C LYS A 2 -6.60 -12.21 10.59
N CYS A 3 -7.48 -11.22 10.59
CA CYS A 3 -7.38 -10.09 9.65
C CYS A 3 -6.04 -9.37 9.81
N MET A 4 -5.59 -8.74 8.74
CA MET A 4 -4.26 -8.14 8.64
C MET A 4 -4.40 -6.74 8.05
N LYS A 5 -3.58 -5.80 8.53
CA LYS A 5 -3.23 -4.56 7.85
C LYS A 5 -2.17 -4.90 6.80
N ILE A 6 -2.50 -4.80 5.52
CA ILE A 6 -1.61 -5.18 4.43
C ILE A 6 -1.17 -3.95 3.66
N TYR A 7 0.13 -3.68 3.64
CA TYR A 7 0.73 -2.60 2.86
C TYR A 7 0.92 -3.04 1.41
N VAL A 8 0.40 -2.29 0.44
CA VAL A 8 0.51 -2.59 -0.99
C VAL A 8 1.74 -1.89 -1.58
N ALA A 9 2.84 -2.62 -1.71
CA ALA A 9 4.09 -2.13 -2.30
C ALA A 9 4.12 -2.39 -3.81
N GLY A 10 4.56 -1.41 -4.59
CA GLY A 10 4.56 -1.48 -6.06
C GLY A 10 5.20 -0.25 -6.71
N PRO A 11 5.34 -0.25 -8.05
CA PRO A 11 5.76 0.94 -8.77
C PRO A 11 4.67 2.02 -8.70
N TYR A 12 5.04 3.23 -8.27
CA TYR A 12 4.23 4.44 -8.47
C TYR A 12 4.63 5.15 -9.77
N THR A 13 5.92 5.37 -9.99
CA THR A 13 6.48 6.15 -11.11
C THR A 13 6.30 5.46 -12.45
N GLY A 14 6.09 6.24 -13.51
CA GLY A 14 6.07 5.80 -14.91
C GLY A 14 6.77 6.83 -15.81
N ASN A 15 7.05 6.47 -17.06
CA ASN A 15 7.65 7.38 -18.04
C ASN A 15 6.65 8.40 -18.59
N THR A 16 5.35 8.12 -18.45
CA THR A 16 4.25 9.00 -18.87
C THR A 16 3.21 9.11 -17.76
N SER A 17 2.37 10.14 -17.82
CA SER A 17 1.25 10.31 -16.87
C SER A 17 0.29 9.13 -16.91
N GLU A 18 0.03 8.58 -18.11
CA GLU A 18 -0.84 7.41 -18.29
C GLU A 18 -0.27 6.17 -17.58
N GLN A 19 1.06 5.99 -17.60
CA GLN A 19 1.70 4.89 -16.88
C GLN A 19 1.62 5.07 -15.36
N ILE A 20 1.71 6.31 -14.86
CA ILE A 20 1.51 6.60 -13.43
C ILE A 20 0.06 6.28 -13.04
N GLU A 21 -0.92 6.71 -13.83
CA GLU A 21 -2.34 6.42 -13.59
C GLU A 21 -2.63 4.91 -13.63
N GLU A 22 -2.04 4.18 -14.58
CA GLU A 22 -2.14 2.72 -14.67
C GLU A 22 -1.54 2.03 -13.43
N ASN A 23 -0.37 2.48 -12.97
CA ASN A 23 0.25 1.98 -11.74
C ASN A 23 -0.64 2.20 -10.51
N VAL A 24 -1.19 3.41 -10.34
CA VAL A 24 -2.12 3.74 -9.25
C VAL A 24 -3.35 2.86 -9.33
N ARG A 25 -3.93 2.68 -10.53
CA ARG A 25 -5.08 1.80 -10.75
C ARG A 25 -4.77 0.35 -10.38
N ASN A 26 -3.64 -0.20 -10.81
CA ASN A 26 -3.23 -1.57 -10.50
C ASN A 26 -3.09 -1.78 -8.98
N ALA A 27 -2.52 -0.80 -8.27
CA ALA A 27 -2.43 -0.83 -6.82
C ALA A 27 -3.80 -0.75 -6.13
N MET A 28 -4.73 0.07 -6.65
CA MET A 28 -6.12 0.12 -6.18
C MET A 28 -6.83 -1.22 -6.39
N GLU A 29 -6.71 -1.81 -7.56
CA GLU A 29 -7.32 -3.11 -7.87
C GLU A 29 -6.79 -4.23 -6.96
N ALA A 30 -5.48 -4.25 -6.70
CA ALA A 30 -4.87 -5.15 -5.73
C ALA A 30 -5.41 -4.93 -4.32
N GLY A 31 -5.47 -3.67 -3.87
CA GLY A 31 -6.02 -3.31 -2.56
C GLY A 31 -7.49 -3.76 -2.41
N LEU A 32 -8.33 -3.55 -3.42
CA LEU A 32 -9.73 -4.00 -3.40
C LEU A 32 -9.86 -5.53 -3.37
N LYS A 33 -8.97 -6.26 -4.05
CA LYS A 33 -8.91 -7.72 -3.97
C LYS A 33 -8.51 -8.19 -2.56
N ILE A 34 -7.53 -7.54 -1.93
CA ILE A 34 -7.14 -7.78 -0.53
C ILE A 34 -8.30 -7.51 0.42
N TRP A 35 -8.98 -6.38 0.23
CA TRP A 35 -10.16 -6.01 1.02
C TRP A 35 -11.25 -7.09 0.90
N LYS A 36 -11.52 -7.57 -0.32
CA LYS A 36 -12.52 -8.64 -0.57
C LYS A 36 -12.20 -9.92 0.18
N LYS A 37 -10.91 -10.22 0.44
CA LYS A 37 -10.46 -11.38 1.22
C LYS A 37 -10.63 -11.21 2.75
N GLY A 38 -11.16 -10.07 3.20
CA GLY A 38 -11.46 -9.79 4.60
C GLY A 38 -10.38 -8.99 5.34
N HIS A 39 -9.31 -8.58 4.64
CA HIS A 39 -8.20 -7.81 5.21
C HIS A 39 -8.39 -6.29 5.06
N PHE A 40 -7.47 -5.52 5.63
CA PHE A 40 -7.45 -4.06 5.60
C PHE A 40 -6.24 -3.56 4.79
N PRO A 41 -6.41 -3.20 3.51
CA PRO A 41 -5.30 -2.72 2.68
C PRO A 41 -4.93 -1.26 3.01
N TYR A 42 -3.64 -0.95 2.99
CA TYR A 42 -3.12 0.40 2.87
C TYR A 42 -2.46 0.55 1.49
N ILE A 43 -2.90 1.55 0.72
CA ILE A 43 -2.54 1.74 -0.69
C ILE A 43 -1.73 3.04 -0.79
N PRO A 44 -0.40 3.01 -0.60
CA PRO A 44 0.45 4.20 -0.60
C PRO A 44 0.39 4.95 -1.94
N HIS A 45 0.06 4.27 -3.04
CA HIS A 45 -0.08 4.86 -4.37
C HIS A 45 -1.14 5.98 -4.44
N LEU A 46 -2.06 6.04 -3.48
CA LEU A 46 -3.03 7.14 -3.37
C LEU A 46 -2.39 8.46 -2.92
N THR A 47 -1.13 8.47 -2.48
CA THR A 47 -0.35 9.71 -2.30
C THR A 47 -0.11 10.46 -3.61
N HIS A 48 -0.47 9.86 -4.75
CA HIS A 48 -0.64 10.53 -6.04
C HIS A 48 -1.42 11.85 -5.94
N TRP A 49 -2.52 11.88 -5.20
CA TRP A 49 -3.35 13.08 -5.09
C TRP A 49 -2.68 14.18 -4.26
N PRO A 50 -2.14 13.89 -3.06
CA PRO A 50 -1.24 14.82 -2.36
C PRO A 50 -0.05 15.30 -3.19
N ASP A 51 0.57 14.45 -4.03
CA ASP A 51 1.69 14.82 -4.92
C ASP A 51 1.29 15.79 -6.03
N ILE A 52 0.08 15.66 -6.58
CA ILE A 52 -0.47 16.66 -7.51
C ILE A 52 -0.70 17.99 -6.77
N LEU A 53 -1.39 17.92 -5.63
CA LEU A 53 -1.76 19.13 -4.87
C LEU A 53 -0.55 19.85 -4.29
N SER A 54 0.50 19.13 -3.87
CA SER A 54 1.72 19.74 -3.33
C SER A 54 2.37 20.67 -4.37
N ARG A 55 2.42 20.26 -5.64
CA ARG A 55 2.94 21.08 -6.74
C ARG A 55 2.09 22.32 -6.99
N GLU A 56 0.76 22.19 -6.95
CA GLU A 56 -0.16 23.34 -7.08
C GLU A 56 0.05 24.37 -5.95
N LEU A 57 0.36 23.88 -4.75
CA LEU A 57 0.62 24.70 -3.56
C LEU A 57 2.07 25.21 -3.46
N GLY A 58 2.96 24.82 -4.38
CA GLY A 58 4.38 25.16 -4.31
C GLY A 58 5.13 24.49 -3.14
N ILE A 59 4.66 23.32 -2.70
CA ILE A 59 5.30 22.49 -1.68
C ILE A 59 6.22 21.50 -2.39
N ASP A 60 7.53 21.75 -2.33
CA ASP A 60 8.52 20.87 -2.92
C ASP A 60 8.65 19.58 -2.09
N MET A 61 8.26 18.45 -2.68
CA MET A 61 8.45 17.12 -2.12
C MET A 61 9.26 16.27 -3.09
N ASP A 62 10.26 15.56 -2.57
CA ASP A 62 11.05 14.64 -3.37
C ASP A 62 10.74 13.16 -3.06
N TRP A 63 11.39 12.26 -3.79
CA TRP A 63 11.24 10.82 -3.58
C TRP A 63 11.55 10.38 -2.15
N ALA A 64 12.54 10.99 -1.49
CA ALA A 64 12.91 10.65 -0.11
C ALA A 64 11.83 11.10 0.88
N ASP A 65 11.15 12.22 0.63
CA ASP A 65 10.03 12.65 1.47
C ASP A 65 8.85 11.68 1.40
N TYR A 66 8.51 11.16 0.22
CA TYR A 66 7.51 10.10 0.10
C TYR A 66 7.94 8.81 0.79
N MET A 67 9.21 8.40 0.66
CA MET A 67 9.72 7.23 1.39
C MET A 67 9.62 7.42 2.91
N ARG A 68 9.95 8.61 3.43
CA ARG A 68 9.81 8.93 4.86
C ARG A 68 8.35 8.94 5.30
N TRP A 69 7.43 9.41 4.46
CA TRP A 69 6.00 9.37 4.73
C TRP A 69 5.49 7.93 4.79
N HIS A 70 5.93 7.08 3.88
CA HIS A 70 5.45 5.70 3.79
C HIS A 70 6.06 4.77 4.85
N ALA A 71 7.30 5.01 5.29
CA ALA A 71 8.02 4.12 6.19
C ALA A 71 7.27 3.73 7.48
N PRO A 72 6.63 4.65 8.23
CA PRO A 72 5.85 4.28 9.42
C PRO A 72 4.71 3.29 9.12
N TRP A 73 4.09 3.39 7.93
CA TRP A 73 3.03 2.46 7.53
C TRP A 73 3.55 1.06 7.24
N VAL A 74 4.78 0.96 6.73
CA VAL A 74 5.48 -0.33 6.59
C VAL A 74 5.79 -0.91 7.97
N ASP A 75 6.26 -0.09 8.92
CA ASP A 75 6.54 -0.50 10.30
C ASP A 75 5.29 -0.95 11.05
N ASP A 76 4.13 -0.35 10.76
CA ASP A 76 2.87 -0.65 11.44
C ASP A 76 2.02 -1.74 10.76
N CYS A 77 2.35 -2.19 9.54
CA CYS A 77 1.58 -3.24 8.87
C CYS A 77 1.85 -4.64 9.44
N ASP A 78 0.88 -5.55 9.30
CA ASP A 78 1.05 -6.96 9.67
C ASP A 78 1.71 -7.75 8.52
N ALA A 79 1.50 -7.29 7.28
CA ALA A 79 2.02 -7.90 6.07
C ALA A 79 2.28 -6.88 4.97
N LEU A 80 3.16 -7.25 4.03
CA LEU A 80 3.42 -6.54 2.79
C LEU A 80 2.97 -7.40 1.60
N PHE A 81 2.18 -6.82 0.70
CA PHE A 81 1.89 -7.39 -0.61
C PHE A 81 2.73 -6.66 -1.66
N LEU A 82 3.61 -7.40 -2.34
CA LEU A 82 4.46 -6.87 -3.40
C LEU A 82 3.78 -7.08 -4.76
N LEU A 83 3.15 -6.03 -5.25
CA LEU A 83 2.49 -6.01 -6.57
C LEU A 83 3.50 -6.02 -7.72
N GLY A 84 4.65 -5.38 -7.53
CA GLY A 84 5.70 -5.27 -8.54
C GLY A 84 6.97 -4.64 -7.97
N GLU A 85 8.08 -4.87 -8.64
CA GLU A 85 9.40 -4.42 -8.18
C GLU A 85 9.71 -3.02 -8.72
N SER A 86 10.12 -2.14 -7.81
CA SER A 86 10.67 -0.81 -8.08
C SER A 86 11.70 -0.50 -7.00
N LYS A 87 12.50 0.56 -7.18
CA LYS A 87 13.47 0.96 -6.14
C LYS A 87 12.79 1.17 -4.77
N GLY A 88 11.62 1.81 -4.74
CA GLY A 88 10.86 2.03 -3.51
C GLY A 88 10.34 0.73 -2.91
N SER A 89 9.64 -0.08 -3.72
CA SER A 89 9.02 -1.31 -3.22
C SER A 89 10.02 -2.37 -2.79
N LEU A 90 11.24 -2.40 -3.36
CA LEU A 90 12.32 -3.28 -2.90
C LEU A 90 12.88 -2.85 -1.54
N LEU A 91 12.96 -1.55 -1.25
CA LEU A 91 13.37 -1.05 0.06
C LEU A 91 12.31 -1.36 1.13
N GLU A 92 11.03 -1.18 0.78
CA GLU A 92 9.90 -1.53 1.65
C GLU A 92 9.85 -3.05 1.91
N LEU A 93 10.07 -3.86 0.88
CA LEU A 93 10.18 -5.32 1.00
C LEU A 93 11.33 -5.71 1.94
N GLN A 94 12.51 -5.12 1.76
CA GLN A 94 13.67 -5.40 2.59
C GLN A 94 13.37 -5.07 4.07
N ARG A 95 12.76 -3.91 4.33
CA ARG A 95 12.32 -3.52 5.67
C ARG A 95 11.32 -4.52 6.26
N ALA A 96 10.35 -4.98 5.45
CA ALA A 96 9.37 -5.96 5.90
C ALA A 96 10.00 -7.32 6.27
N ILE A 97 11.02 -7.75 5.51
CA ILE A 97 11.79 -8.97 5.82
C ILE A 97 12.57 -8.80 7.12
N GLU A 98 13.26 -7.67 7.31
CA GLU A 98 14.04 -7.36 8.53
C GLU A 98 13.17 -7.39 9.80
N GLU A 99 11.93 -6.92 9.69
CA GLU A 99 10.95 -6.91 10.78
C GLU A 99 10.13 -8.21 10.89
N ASN A 100 10.50 -9.26 10.15
CA ASN A 100 9.82 -10.56 10.14
C ASN A 100 8.32 -10.48 9.81
N LYS A 101 7.92 -9.53 8.96
CA LYS A 101 6.54 -9.38 8.49
C LYS A 101 6.21 -10.44 7.45
N LEU A 102 4.93 -10.76 7.31
CA LEU A 102 4.47 -11.63 6.22
C LEU A 102 4.63 -10.91 4.88
N VAL A 103 5.14 -11.62 3.88
CA VAL A 103 5.31 -11.09 2.52
C VAL A 103 4.53 -11.96 1.54
N PHE A 104 3.66 -11.32 0.76
CA PHE A 104 2.88 -11.96 -0.30
C PHE A 104 3.30 -11.41 -1.66
N ARG A 105 3.49 -12.30 -2.64
CA ARG A 105 3.77 -11.94 -4.04
C ARG A 105 2.62 -12.26 -5.00
N SER A 106 1.66 -13.07 -4.54
CA SER A 106 0.40 -13.32 -5.23
C SER A 106 -0.78 -12.95 -4.34
N ILE A 107 -1.85 -12.42 -4.93
CA ILE A 107 -3.13 -12.21 -4.24
C ILE A 107 -3.69 -13.55 -3.73
N ASP A 108 -3.43 -14.65 -4.45
CA ASP A 108 -3.96 -15.97 -4.09
C ASP A 108 -3.30 -16.56 -2.84
N ASP A 109 -2.08 -16.13 -2.50
CA ASP A 109 -1.39 -16.51 -1.27
C ASP A 109 -1.98 -15.81 -0.03
N ILE A 110 -2.77 -14.76 -0.24
CA ILE A 110 -3.42 -14.03 0.84
C ILE A 110 -4.65 -14.84 1.28
N PRO A 111 -4.72 -15.25 2.55
CA PRO A 111 -5.79 -16.09 3.06
C PRO A 111 -7.14 -15.37 2.98
N GLU A 112 -8.22 -16.13 2.86
CA GLU A 112 -9.57 -15.60 3.03
C GLU A 112 -9.99 -15.72 4.49
N VAL A 113 -10.47 -14.61 5.05
CA VAL A 113 -10.88 -14.52 6.45
C VAL A 113 -12.22 -13.80 6.59
N SER A 114 -12.96 -14.11 7.65
CA SER A 114 -14.06 -13.27 8.07
C SER A 114 -13.49 -11.99 8.67
N ARG A 115 -13.88 -10.82 8.10
CA ARG A 115 -13.37 -9.53 8.56
C ARG A 115 -13.75 -9.30 10.02
N SER A 116 -12.76 -8.93 10.83
CA SER A 116 -12.95 -8.60 12.23
C SER A 116 -13.66 -7.26 12.37
N LEU A 117 -14.55 -7.18 13.35
CA LEU A 117 -15.15 -5.90 13.75
C LEU A 117 -14.07 -4.95 14.28
N THR A 118 -14.30 -3.68 14.05
CA THR A 118 -13.48 -2.54 14.41
C THR A 118 -14.30 -1.58 15.27
N TRP A 119 -13.65 -0.54 15.81
CA TRP A 119 -14.37 0.51 16.53
C TRP A 119 -15.41 1.23 15.64
N ALA A 120 -15.23 1.21 14.31
CA ALA A 120 -16.18 1.83 13.39
C ALA A 120 -17.52 1.08 13.40
N ASP A 121 -17.49 -0.26 13.52
CA ASP A 121 -18.69 -1.09 13.51
C ASP A 121 -19.61 -0.82 14.71
N THR A 122 -19.10 -0.27 15.82
CA THR A 122 -19.93 0.14 16.97
C THR A 122 -20.71 1.43 16.72
N HIS A 123 -20.53 2.07 15.56
CA HIS A 123 -21.15 3.34 15.17
C HIS A 123 -21.91 3.27 13.83
N LEU A 124 -21.99 2.10 13.20
CA LEU A 124 -22.59 1.90 11.87
C LEU A 124 -23.96 1.20 11.92
N GLU A 125 -24.65 1.26 13.06
CA GLU A 125 -26.03 0.77 13.23
C GLU A 125 -27.08 1.67 12.54
#